data_AF-A0A8B6DAH5-F1
#
_entry.id   AF-A0A8B6DAH5-F1
#
_cell.length_a   1.000
_cell.length_b   1.000
_cell.length_c   1.000
_cell.angle_alpha   90.00
_cell.angle_beta   90.00
_cell.angle_gamma   90.00
#
_symmetry.space_group_name_H-M   'P 1'
#
loop_
_entity.id
_entity.type
_entity.pdbx_description
1 polymer ?
#
loop_
_entity_poly.entity_id
_entity_poly.type
_entity_poly.pdbx_seq_one_letter_code
_entity_poly.pdbx_strand_id
1 'polypeptide(L)'
;MRCFVSQSQDNWDEHLYLLTVSYRSTPHTSTGLTHNRLMLGREVHLPQELIFGIQEKSNGDYEDYVDRLSSSLQKCHEFARKSLKKSPQHQKLLHDLRKHEHTFETGDL
;
A
#
# COMPACT_ATOMS: atom_id res chain seq x y z
N MET A 1 -1.27 -9.40 12.32
CA MET A 1 -2.16 -8.87 13.38
C MET A 1 -2.12 -9.75 14.62
N ARG A 2 -2.58 -11.01 14.58
CA ARG A 2 -2.47 -11.95 15.73
C ARG A 2 -1.04 -12.17 16.26
N CYS A 3 -0.04 -11.96 15.43
CA CYS A 3 1.38 -12.06 15.80
C CYS A 3 1.96 -10.81 16.51
N PHE A 4 1.23 -9.69 16.54
CA PHE A 4 1.67 -8.43 17.17
C PHE A 4 0.80 -8.01 18.37
N VAL A 5 -0.27 -8.76 18.63
CA VAL A 5 -1.20 -8.50 19.72
C VAL A 5 -0.93 -9.51 20.83
N SER A 6 -0.87 -9.05 22.08
CA SER A 6 -0.73 -9.91 23.25
C SER A 6 -1.83 -10.98 23.29
N GLN A 7 -1.62 -12.08 24.02
CA GLN A 7 -2.69 -13.08 24.20
C GLN A 7 -3.95 -12.48 24.84
N SER A 8 -3.79 -11.40 25.63
CA SER A 8 -4.87 -10.64 26.28
C SER A 8 -5.55 -9.61 25.36
N GLN A 9 -5.05 -9.36 24.15
CA GLN A 9 -5.58 -8.37 23.19
C GLN A 9 -5.70 -6.93 23.71
N ASP A 10 -4.88 -6.56 24.69
CA ASP A 10 -4.92 -5.27 25.37
C ASP A 10 -4.03 -4.18 24.77
N ASN A 11 -3.08 -4.55 23.89
CA ASN A 11 -2.05 -3.65 23.38
C ASN A 11 -2.13 -3.35 21.88
N TRP A 12 -3.28 -3.63 21.25
CA TRP A 12 -3.43 -3.49 19.79
C TRP A 12 -3.30 -2.04 19.30
N ASP A 13 -3.65 -1.08 20.15
CA ASP A 13 -3.60 0.36 19.91
C ASP A 13 -2.16 0.90 19.92
N GLU A 14 -1.29 0.37 20.78
CA GLU A 14 0.15 0.69 20.80
C GLU A 14 0.83 0.35 19.46
N HIS A 15 0.42 -0.76 18.83
CA HIS A 15 1.02 -1.24 17.57
C HIS A 15 0.38 -0.64 16.31
N LEU A 16 -0.71 0.14 16.46
CA LEU A 16 -1.47 0.67 15.34
C LEU A 16 -0.62 1.60 14.46
N TYR A 17 0.26 2.40 15.06
CA TYR A 17 1.17 3.26 14.33
C TYR A 17 2.10 2.45 13.39
N LEU A 18 2.72 1.38 13.90
CA LEU A 18 3.62 0.52 13.14
C LEU A 18 2.90 -0.17 11.97
N LEU A 19 1.68 -0.64 12.21
CA LEU A 19 0.84 -1.20 11.17
C LEU A 19 0.51 -0.14 10.11
N THR A 20 0.17 1.07 10.54
CA THR A 20 -0.20 2.14 9.62
C THR A 20 0.97 2.55 8.73
N VAL A 21 2.17 2.64 9.30
CA VAL A 21 3.40 2.92 8.53
C VAL A 21 3.66 1.81 7.51
N SER A 22 3.65 0.55 7.94
CA SER A 22 3.90 -0.58 7.04
C SER A 22 2.84 -0.68 5.95
N TYR A 23 1.56 -0.44 6.26
CA TYR A 23 0.49 -0.39 5.26
C TYR A 23 0.70 0.73 4.25
N ARG A 24 1.15 1.92 4.70
CA ARG A 24 1.38 3.06 3.82
C ARG A 24 2.62 2.91 2.93
N SER A 25 3.64 2.19 3.40
CA SER A 25 4.89 1.92 2.68
C SER A 25 4.87 0.62 1.85
N THR A 26 3.83 -0.19 1.95
CA THR A 26 3.71 -1.44 1.18
C THR A 26 2.95 -1.21 -0.12
N PRO A 27 3.41 -1.74 -1.28
CA PRO A 27 2.67 -1.65 -2.53
C PRO A 27 1.30 -2.33 -2.45
N HIS A 28 0.25 -1.62 -2.85
CA HIS A 28 -1.10 -2.18 -2.88
C HIS A 28 -1.28 -3.09 -4.11
N THR A 29 -1.85 -4.27 -3.93
CA THR A 29 -1.91 -5.33 -4.97
C THR A 29 -2.62 -4.92 -6.26
N SER A 30 -3.63 -4.04 -6.17
CA SER A 30 -4.41 -3.61 -7.34
C SER A 30 -3.77 -2.45 -8.11
N THR A 31 -2.95 -1.63 -7.45
CA THR A 31 -2.33 -0.44 -8.05
C THR A 31 -0.84 -0.63 -8.32
N GLY A 32 -0.18 -1.55 -7.63
CA GLY A 32 1.27 -1.77 -7.66
C GLY A 32 2.08 -0.66 -6.99
N LEU A 33 1.43 0.31 -6.34
CA LEU A 33 2.05 1.49 -5.74
C LEU A 33 1.72 1.55 -4.24
N THR A 34 2.63 2.13 -3.46
CA THR A 34 2.42 2.43 -2.05
C THR A 34 1.42 3.58 -1.88
N HIS A 35 0.78 3.66 -0.71
CA HIS A 35 -0.12 4.78 -0.40
C HIS A 35 0.66 6.09 -0.29
N ASN A 36 1.86 6.06 0.29
CA ASN A 36 2.74 7.22 0.38
C ASN A 36 3.01 7.82 -0.99
N ARG A 37 3.36 6.97 -1.97
CA ARG A 37 3.65 7.42 -3.33
C ARG A 37 2.44 7.93 -4.08
N LEU A 38 1.26 7.35 -3.83
CA LEU A 38 0.01 7.84 -4.41
C LEU A 38 -0.42 9.20 -3.84
N MET A 39 -0.18 9.46 -2.56
CA MET A 39 -0.60 10.70 -1.90
C MET A 39 0.42 11.83 -2.07
N LEU A 40 1.71 11.50 -2.03
CA LEU A 40 2.80 12.49 -1.98
C LEU A 40 3.66 12.53 -3.24
N GLY A 41 3.42 11.63 -4.21
CA GLY A 41 4.28 11.53 -5.41
C GLY A 41 5.69 11.02 -5.13
N ARG A 42 6.00 10.65 -3.89
CA ARG A 42 7.30 10.14 -3.41
C ARG A 42 7.11 9.21 -2.23
N GLU A 43 8.14 8.41 -1.94
CA GLU A 43 8.16 7.64 -0.69
C GLU A 43 8.54 8.55 0.49
N VAL A 44 7.97 8.23 1.66
CA VAL A 44 8.33 8.86 2.92
C VAL A 44 9.52 8.11 3.49
N HIS A 45 10.49 8.85 4.04
CA HIS A 45 11.65 8.26 4.69
C HIS A 45 11.26 7.58 6.00
N LEU A 46 11.66 6.33 6.15
CA LEU A 46 11.45 5.59 7.39
C LEU A 46 12.48 6.03 8.45
N PRO A 47 12.16 5.96 9.75
CA PRO A 47 13.11 6.31 10.81
C PRO A 47 14.47 5.62 10.69
N GLN A 48 14.47 4.34 10.29
CA GLN A 48 15.69 3.59 10.01
C GLN A 48 16.53 4.20 8.87
N GLU A 49 15.89 4.67 7.80
CA GLU A 49 16.59 5.28 6.66
C GLU A 49 17.25 6.59 7.06
N LEU A 50 16.59 7.37 7.94
CA LEU A 50 17.17 8.59 8.49
C LEU A 50 18.41 8.31 9.34
N ILE A 51 18.40 7.24 10.14
CA ILE A 51 19.52 6.84 11.01
C ILE A 51 20.71 6.31 10.19
N PHE A 52 20.44 5.48 9.18
CA PHE A 52 21.49 4.88 8.34
C PHE A 52 21.95 5.79 7.19
N GLY A 53 21.29 6.94 7.02
CA GLY A 53 21.61 7.94 6.00
C GLY A 53 20.84 7.69 4.70
N ILE A 54 20.30 8.78 4.15
CA ILE A 54 19.66 8.80 2.84
C ILE A 54 20.62 9.47 1.86
N GLN A 55 20.87 8.80 0.73
CA GLN A 55 21.50 9.44 -0.42
C GLN A 55 20.47 10.36 -1.08
N GLU A 56 20.41 11.61 -0.63
CA GLU A 56 19.56 12.60 -1.31
C GLU A 56 20.13 12.89 -2.70
N LYS A 57 19.27 12.84 -3.71
CA LYS A 57 19.62 13.37 -5.02
C LYS A 57 19.70 14.89 -4.87
N SER A 58 20.79 15.48 -5.33
CA SER A 58 20.99 16.93 -5.43
C SER A 58 19.66 17.64 -5.71
N ASN A 59 19.25 18.49 -4.76
CA ASN A 59 18.06 19.31 -4.93
C ASN A 59 18.40 20.31 -6.04
N GLY A 60 17.81 20.11 -7.22
CA GLY A 60 17.77 21.14 -8.26
C GLY A 60 17.06 22.40 -7.74
N ASP A 61 16.87 23.39 -8.61
CA ASP A 61 16.16 24.60 -8.21
C ASP A 61 14.73 24.27 -7.73
N TYR A 62 14.11 25.20 -6.99
CA TYR A 62 12.76 25.03 -6.47
C TYR A 62 11.74 24.71 -7.57
N GLU A 63 11.88 25.35 -8.74
CA GLU A 63 11.02 25.09 -9.91
C GLU A 63 11.15 23.65 -10.40
N ASP A 64 12.38 23.13 -10.53
CA ASP A 64 12.65 21.74 -10.91
C ASP A 64 12.01 20.74 -9.92
N TYR A 65 12.04 21.08 -8.63
CA TYR A 65 11.40 20.25 -7.60
C TYR A 65 9.88 20.17 -7.80
N VAL A 66 9.23 21.31 -8.00
CA VAL A 66 7.77 21.40 -8.18
C VAL A 66 7.35 20.64 -9.44
N ASP A 67 8.05 20.84 -10.55
CA ASP A 67 7.76 20.15 -11.81
C ASP A 67 7.94 18.64 -11.70
N ARG A 68 9.01 18.20 -11.03
CA ARG A 68 9.26 16.77 -10.77
C ARG A 68 8.16 16.17 -9.90
N LEU A 69 7.74 16.88 -8.85
CA LEU A 69 6.69 16.42 -7.94
C LEU A 69 5.35 16.28 -8.66
N SER A 70 4.94 17.32 -9.40
CA SER A 70 3.71 17.34 -10.20
C SER A 70 3.69 16.20 -11.23
N SER A 71 4.78 16.07 -12.00
CA SER A 71 4.96 14.99 -12.97
C SER A 71 4.88 13.60 -12.34
N SER A 72 5.47 13.43 -11.15
CA SER A 72 5.45 12.16 -10.42
C SER A 72 4.03 11.79 -9.99
N LEU A 73 3.28 12.73 -9.40
CA LEU A 73 1.89 12.52 -9.00
C LEU A 73 1.01 12.14 -10.19
N GLN A 74 1.12 12.89 -11.30
CA GLN A 74 0.36 12.60 -12.51
C GLN A 74 0.63 11.17 -13.01
N LYS A 75 1.91 10.80 -13.14
CA LYS A 75 2.30 9.44 -13.57
C LYS A 75 1.81 8.37 -12.61
N CYS A 76 1.89 8.59 -11.30
CA CYS A 76 1.42 7.63 -10.30
C CYS A 76 -0.09 7.41 -10.41
N HIS A 77 -0.88 8.47 -10.55
CA HIS A 77 -2.34 8.35 -10.71
C HIS A 77 -2.74 7.74 -12.05
N GLU A 78 -2.07 8.09 -13.15
CA GLU A 78 -2.30 7.45 -14.44
C GLU A 78 -2.01 5.96 -14.40
N PHE A 79 -0.88 5.57 -13.80
CA PHE A 79 -0.51 4.17 -13.61
C PHE A 79 -1.55 3.44 -12.74
N ALA A 80 -1.92 4.00 -11.61
CA ALA A 80 -2.92 3.41 -10.72
C ALA A 80 -4.27 3.22 -11.42
N ARG A 81 -4.75 4.21 -12.19
CA ARG A 81 -5.99 4.07 -12.98
C ARG A 81 -5.88 2.96 -14.03
N LYS A 82 -4.73 2.82 -14.71
CA LYS A 82 -4.50 1.73 -15.67
C LYS A 82 -4.50 0.36 -14.99
N SER A 83 -3.85 0.24 -13.83
CA SER A 83 -3.80 -1.00 -13.04
C SER A 83 -5.17 -1.38 -12.48
N LEU A 84 -5.92 -0.41 -11.93
CA LEU A 84 -7.28 -0.60 -11.41
C LEU A 84 -8.30 -0.99 -12.49
N LYS A 85 -8.07 -0.65 -13.76
CA LYS A 85 -8.92 -1.15 -14.86
C LYS A 85 -8.71 -2.66 -15.12
N LYS A 86 -7.54 -3.19 -14.80
CA LYS A 86 -7.17 -4.60 -15.03
C LYS A 86 -7.38 -5.48 -13.80
N SER A 87 -7.28 -4.91 -12.60
CA SER A 87 -7.42 -5.64 -11.34
C SER A 87 -8.75 -6.39 -11.15
N PRO A 88 -9.93 -5.92 -11.63
CA PRO A 88 -11.19 -6.60 -11.37
C PRO A 88 -11.27 -7.98 -12.02
N GLN A 89 -10.67 -8.15 -13.21
CA GLN A 89 -10.65 -9.45 -13.90
C GLN A 89 -9.84 -10.47 -13.10
N HIS A 90 -8.68 -10.05 -12.59
CA HIS A 90 -7.83 -10.89 -11.77
C HIS A 90 -8.49 -11.22 -10.41
N GLN A 91 -9.10 -10.22 -9.77
CA GLN A 91 -9.81 -10.39 -8.50
C GLN A 91 -11.02 -11.33 -8.64
N LYS A 92 -11.78 -11.22 -9.75
CA LYS A 92 -12.87 -12.15 -10.07
C LYS A 92 -12.35 -13.58 -10.21
N LEU A 93 -11.31 -13.80 -11.01
CA LEU A 93 -10.71 -15.12 -11.17
C LEU A 93 -10.28 -15.72 -9.81
N LEU A 94 -9.56 -14.96 -8.99
CA LEU A 94 -9.13 -15.41 -7.65
C LEU A 94 -10.33 -15.72 -6.74
N HIS A 95 -11.37 -14.89 -6.80
CA HIS A 95 -12.60 -15.10 -6.04
C HIS A 95 -13.35 -16.35 -6.51
N ASP A 96 -13.45 -16.57 -7.82
CA ASP A 96 -14.14 -17.72 -8.41
C ASP A 96 -13.38 -19.02 -8.12
N LEU A 97 -12.04 -18.99 -8.15
CA LEU A 97 -11.20 -20.09 -7.66
C LEU A 97 -11.44 -20.39 -6.18
N ARG A 98 -11.55 -19.36 -5.34
CA ARG A 98 -11.83 -19.51 -3.90
C ARG A 98 -13.25 -19.98 -3.60
N LYS A 99 -14.20 -19.76 -4.50
CA LYS A 99 -15.59 -20.21 -4.37
C LYS A 99 -15.78 -21.73 -4.53
N HIS A 100 -14.75 -22.50 -4.87
CA HIS A 100 -14.87 -23.93 -5.14
C HIS A 100 -14.96 -24.85 -3.91
N GLU A 101 -15.15 -24.33 -2.69
CA GLU A 101 -15.47 -25.16 -1.52
C GLU A 101 -16.57 -24.48 -0.71
N HIS A 102 -17.82 -24.92 -0.94
CA HIS A 102 -18.92 -25.07 0.02
C HIS A 102 -20.24 -25.16 -0.78
N THR A 103 -20.57 -26.38 -1.22
CA THR A 103 -21.95 -26.76 -1.50
C THR A 103 -22.65 -26.96 -0.16
N PHE A 104 -23.52 -26.02 0.21
CA PHE A 104 -24.41 -26.22 1.35
C PHE A 104 -25.63 -27.01 0.86
N GLU A 105 -25.85 -28.17 1.43
CA GLU A 105 -27.06 -28.97 1.23
C GLU A 105 -28.20 -28.37 2.10
N THR A 106 -29.45 -28.65 1.73
CA THR A 106 -30.61 -28.14 2.47
C THR A 106 -30.68 -28.80 3.84
N GLY A 107 -30.15 -28.14 4.88
CA GLY A 107 -30.06 -28.68 6.25
C GLY A 107 -28.83 -28.24 7.05
N ASP A 108 -27.85 -27.57 6.44
CA ASP A 108 -26.68 -27.02 7.16
C ASP A 108 -27.01 -25.67 7.83
N LEU A 109 -27.69 -25.72 8.98
CA LEU A 109 -27.75 -24.66 10.01
C LEU A 109 -27.76 -25.28 11.41
#